data_AF-A0A928JCF3-F1
#
_entry.id   AF-A0A928JCF3-F1
#
_cell.length_a   1.000
_cell.length_b   1.000
_cell.length_c   1.000
_cell.angle_alpha   90.00
_cell.angle_beta   90.00
_cell.angle_gamma   90.00
#
_symmetry.space_group_name_H-M   'P 1'
#
loop_
_entity.id
_entity.type
_entity.pdbx_description
1 polymer ?
#
loop_
_entity_poly.entity_id
_entity_poly.type
_entity_poly.pdbx_seq_one_letter_code
_entity_poly.pdbx_strand_id
1 'polypeptide(L)' 'MKLCVLANLYGDKTLAETLDRLAGLGVEAAEIGCGGYPGKAQCDPAVLLA' A
#
# COMPACT_ATOMS: atom_id res chain seq x y z
N MET A 1 11.55 -15.45 -9.41
CA MET A 1 11.15 -14.09 -9.85
C MET A 1 10.48 -13.38 -8.69
N LYS A 2 10.72 -12.08 -8.48
CA LYS A 2 10.09 -11.31 -7.39
C LYS A 2 8.79 -10.66 -7.86
N LEU A 3 7.75 -10.73 -7.04
CA LEU A 3 6.44 -10.12 -7.31
C LEU A 3 6.34 -8.75 -6.64
N CYS A 4 5.72 -7.80 -7.34
CA CYS A 4 5.30 -6.51 -6.81
C CYS A 4 3.78 -6.38 -6.99
N VAL A 5 3.08 -5.87 -5.96
CA VAL A 5 1.63 -5.68 -5.99
C VAL A 5 1.27 -4.20 -5.96
N LEU A 6 0.45 -3.75 -6.92
CA LEU A 6 -0.23 -2.47 -6.86
C LEU A 6 -1.31 -2.50 -5.76
N ALA A 7 -1.05 -1.79 -4.67
CA ALA A 7 -1.81 -1.89 -3.43
C ALA A 7 -3.15 -1.13 -3.43
N ASN A 8 -3.48 -0.41 -4.51
CA ASN A 8 -4.70 0.40 -4.62
C ASN A 8 -6.00 -0.41 -4.40
N LEU A 9 -6.00 -1.72 -4.67
CA LEU A 9 -7.15 -2.59 -4.40
C LEU A 9 -7.41 -2.80 -2.89
N TYR A 10 -6.44 -2.50 -2.04
CA TYR A 10 -6.54 -2.54 -0.58
C TYR A 10 -6.85 -1.15 0.01
N GLY A 11 -7.53 -0.29 -0.73
CA GLY A 11 -7.85 1.08 -0.30
C GLY A 11 -8.71 1.17 0.97
N ASP A 12 -9.38 0.07 1.34
CA ASP A 12 -10.13 -0.10 2.59
C ASP A 12 -9.26 -0.50 3.80
N LYS A 13 -7.93 -0.65 3.60
CA LYS A 13 -6.98 -1.12 4.62
C LYS A 13 -5.91 -0.09 4.90
N THR A 14 -5.43 -0.12 6.15
CA THR A 14 -4.21 0.61 6.55
C THR A 14 -2.98 0.02 5.86
N LEU A 15 -1.88 0.79 5.83
CA LEU A 15 -0.61 0.29 5.30
C LEU A 15 -0.15 -0.99 6.00
N ALA A 16 -0.27 -1.07 7.33
CA ALA A 16 0.14 -2.23 8.12
C ALA A 16 -0.66 -3.48 7.72
N GLU A 17 -1.99 -3.40 7.66
CA GLU A 17 -2.84 -4.54 7.27
C GLU A 17 -2.55 -5.04 5.85
N THR A 18 -2.25 -4.11 4.93
CA THR A 18 -1.86 -4.48 3.56
C THR A 18 -0.51 -5.17 3.54
N LEU A 19 0.50 -4.65 4.23
CA LEU A 19 1.84 -5.26 4.25
C LEU A 19 1.83 -6.62 4.94
N ASP A 20 1.12 -6.79 6.06
CA ASP A 20 0.98 -8.09 6.75
C ASP A 20 0.39 -9.15 5.83
N ARG A 21 -0.65 -8.78 5.07
CA ARG A 21 -1.27 -9.68 4.09
C ARG A 21 -0.31 -10.03 2.95
N LEU A 22 0.37 -9.04 2.38
CA LEU A 22 1.29 -9.26 1.26
C LEU A 22 2.49 -10.11 1.68
N ALA A 23 3.06 -9.85 2.85
CA ALA A 23 4.13 -10.66 3.43
C ALA A 23 3.68 -12.11 3.67
N GLY A 24 2.46 -12.32 4.19
CA GLY A 24 1.88 -13.66 4.36
C GLY A 24 1.66 -14.44 3.06
N LEU A 25 1.59 -13.75 1.91
CA LEU A 25 1.52 -14.34 0.57
C LEU A 25 2.89 -14.53 -0.10
N GLY A 26 3.98 -14.17 0.58
CA GLY A 26 5.34 -14.22 0.02
C GLY A 26 5.66 -13.10 -0.97
N VAL A 27 4.88 -12.01 -0.97
CA VAL A 27 5.17 -10.82 -1.80
C VAL A 27 6.24 -9.98 -1.12
N GLU A 28 7.28 -9.62 -1.86
CA GLU A 28 8.44 -8.88 -1.33
C GLU A 28 8.39 -7.37 -1.61
N ALA A 29 7.48 -6.91 -2.49
CA ALA A 29 7.36 -5.51 -2.88
C ALA A 29 5.90 -5.08 -3.07
N ALA A 30 5.61 -3.82 -2.74
CA ALA A 30 4.30 -3.20 -2.92
C ALA A 30 4.45 -1.80 -3.53
N GLU A 31 3.57 -1.46 -4.48
CA GLU A 31 3.39 -0.11 -5.01
C GLU A 31 2.20 0.52 -4.32
N ILE A 32 2.44 1.54 -3.50
CA ILE A 32 1.44 2.16 -2.64
C ILE A 32 0.84 3.39 -3.32
N GLY A 33 -0.48 3.49 -3.31
CA GLY A 33 -1.18 4.70 -3.77
C GLY A 33 -0.99 5.86 -2.79
N CYS A 34 -0.55 7.02 -3.28
CA CYS A 34 -0.25 8.22 -2.47
C CYS A 34 -1.35 9.28 -2.55
N GLY A 35 -2.63 8.89 -2.46
CA GLY A 35 -3.78 9.81 -2.56
C GLY A 35 -4.69 9.60 -3.79
N GLY A 36 -5.66 10.50 -3.98
CA GLY A 36 -6.68 10.38 -5.04
C GLY A 36 -7.77 9.36 -4.71
N TYR A 37 -8.15 8.52 -5.68
CA TYR A 37 -8.94 7.30 -5.45
C TYR A 37 -7.97 6.12 -5.49
N PRO A 38 -7.79 5.35 -4.38
CA PRO A 38 -8.77 5.05 -3.32
C PRO A 38 -8.70 5.90 -2.04
N GLY A 39 -7.79 6.87 -1.95
CA GLY A 39 -7.65 7.76 -0.79
C GLY A 39 -6.23 7.78 -0.23
N LYS A 40 -6.10 8.21 1.02
CA LYS A 40 -4.82 8.45 1.71
C LYS A 40 -4.54 7.50 2.88
N ALA A 41 -5.34 6.45 3.04
CA ALA A 41 -5.28 5.56 4.22
C ALA A 41 -3.92 4.85 4.38
N GLN A 42 -3.24 4.57 3.27
CA GLN A 42 -1.92 3.93 3.28
C GLN A 42 -0.77 4.94 3.21
N CYS A 43 -0.98 6.08 2.53
CA CYS A 43 0.05 7.10 2.32
C CYS A 43 -0.61 8.48 2.15
N ASP A 44 -0.31 9.41 3.06
CA ASP A 44 -0.63 10.83 2.89
C ASP A 44 0.62 11.61 2.48
N PRO A 45 0.77 11.97 1.19
CA PRO A 45 1.96 12.67 0.71
C PRO A 45 2.14 14.04 1.38
N ALA A 46 1.07 14.70 1.82
CA ALA A 46 1.18 16.00 2.47
C ALA A 46 1.87 15.91 3.84
N VAL A 47 1.75 14.77 4.53
CA VAL A 47 2.43 14.51 5.80
C VAL A 47 3.87 14.09 5.58
N LEU A 48 4.14 13.29 4.55
CA LEU A 48 5.46 12.68 4.32
C LEU A 48 6.45 13.60 3.58
N LEU A 49 5.95 14.62 2.89
CA LEU A 49 6.76 15.60 2.14
C LEU A 49 6.89 16.95 2.85
N ALA A 50 6.42 17.06 4.10
CA ALA A 50 6.45 18.28 4.91
C ALA A 50 7.84 18.57 5.51
#